data_AF-A0A329BI91-F1
#
_entry.id   AF-A0A329BI91-F1
#
_cell.length_a   1.000
_cell.length_b   1.000
_cell.length_c   1.000
_cell.angle_alpha   90.00
_cell.angle_beta   90.00
_cell.angle_gamma   90.00
#
_symmetry.space_group_name_H-M   'P 1'
#
loop_
_entity.id
_entity.type
_entity.pdbx_description
1 polymer ?
#
loop_
_entity_poly.entity_id
_entity_poly.type
_entity_poly.pdbx_seq_one_letter_code
_entity_poly.pdbx_strand_id
1 'polypeptide(L)'
;MTMTLLEKLKHAGAARHPVALGDASLTLRLLSEKDYGAAGLAAHLAFADVELTPTSGELYERHLADLLLAQAVLDPETGKPVFESADQLAETLTREQKVFLLDEYLGFERDYSPTRMSDDAFDALLDEVKKTPQTARLNASSTATLKRLVRCLASQLSN
;
A
#
# COMPACT_ATOMS: atom_id res chain seq x y z
N MET A 1 -27.22 -5.26 1.69
CA MET A 1 -26.80 -6.28 0.70
C MET A 1 -25.29 -6.17 0.55
N THR A 2 -24.55 -7.25 0.81
CA THR A 2 -23.09 -7.27 0.69
C THR A 2 -22.72 -7.42 -0.80
N MET A 3 -21.94 -6.48 -1.36
CA MET A 3 -21.47 -6.55 -2.75
C MET A 3 -20.67 -7.84 -3.00
N THR A 4 -20.90 -8.46 -4.14
CA THR A 4 -20.11 -9.61 -4.60
C THR A 4 -18.70 -9.19 -4.99
N LEU A 5 -17.75 -10.13 -5.00
CA LEU A 5 -16.35 -9.85 -5.39
C LEU A 5 -16.25 -9.31 -6.83
N LEU A 6 -17.05 -9.84 -7.75
CA LEU A 6 -17.06 -9.38 -9.14
C LEU A 6 -17.58 -7.95 -9.27
N GLU A 7 -18.58 -7.57 -8.47
CA GLU A 7 -19.08 -6.19 -8.40
C GLU A 7 -18.03 -5.26 -7.80
N LYS A 8 -17.34 -5.68 -6.73
CA LYS A 8 -16.22 -4.91 -6.15
C LYS A 8 -15.12 -4.63 -7.17
N LEU A 9 -14.73 -5.63 -7.96
CA LEU A 9 -13.71 -5.47 -9.01
C LEU A 9 -14.17 -4.51 -10.12
N LYS A 10 -15.42 -4.63 -10.58
CA LYS A 10 -15.99 -3.72 -11.59
C LYS A 10 -16.09 -2.27 -11.11
N HIS A 11 -16.27 -2.06 -9.81
CA HIS A 11 -16.40 -0.73 -9.22
C HIS A 11 -15.12 -0.17 -8.61
N ALA A 12 -14.03 -0.95 -8.55
CA ALA A 12 -12.78 -0.56 -7.90
C ALA A 12 -12.21 0.78 -8.40
N GLY A 13 -12.23 1.04 -9.71
CA GLY A 13 -11.73 2.30 -10.27
C GLY A 13 -12.56 3.53 -9.88
N ALA A 14 -13.86 3.34 -9.63
CA ALA A 14 -14.76 4.40 -9.18
C ALA A 14 -14.92 4.43 -7.65
N ALA A 15 -14.33 3.48 -6.92
CA ALA A 15 -14.44 3.39 -5.48
C ALA A 15 -13.80 4.62 -4.82
N ARG A 16 -14.50 5.16 -3.83
CA ARG A 16 -14.08 6.31 -3.04
C ARG A 16 -14.31 6.01 -1.56
N HIS A 17 -13.33 6.34 -0.72
CA HIS A 17 -13.40 6.19 0.72
C HIS A 17 -13.23 7.56 1.39
N PRO A 18 -14.30 8.14 1.96
CA PRO A 18 -14.20 9.39 2.70
C PRO A 18 -13.32 9.19 3.94
N VAL A 19 -12.41 10.13 4.19
CA VAL A 19 -11.54 10.12 5.37
C VAL A 19 -11.48 11.52 5.98
N ALA A 20 -11.56 11.58 7.31
CA ALA A 20 -11.44 12.82 8.06
C ALA A 20 -10.03 12.92 8.67
N LEU A 21 -9.34 14.04 8.41
CA LEU A 21 -8.03 14.34 8.98
C LEU A 21 -8.13 15.61 9.83
N GLY A 22 -8.49 15.43 11.11
CA GLY A 22 -8.90 16.56 11.95
C GLY A 22 -10.18 17.18 11.39
N ASP A 23 -10.15 18.48 11.11
CA ASP A 23 -11.28 19.22 10.54
C ASP A 23 -11.35 19.14 9.01
N ALA A 24 -10.32 18.58 8.35
CA ALA A 24 -10.29 18.44 6.90
C ALA A 24 -11.04 17.18 6.44
N SER A 25 -11.92 17.35 5.46
CA SER A 25 -12.59 16.24 4.78
C SER A 25 -11.85 15.90 3.49
N LEU A 26 -11.41 14.66 3.35
CA LEU A 26 -10.65 14.16 2.22
C LEU A 26 -11.35 12.92 1.64
N THR A 27 -10.94 12.52 0.43
CA THR A 27 -11.41 11.28 -0.19
C THR A 27 -10.25 10.47 -0.71
N LEU A 28 -10.18 9.19 -0.35
CA LEU A 28 -9.22 8.25 -0.92
C LEU A 28 -9.82 7.56 -2.15
N ARG A 29 -9.01 7.36 -3.20
CA ARG A 29 -9.34 6.50 -4.34
C ARG A 29 -8.40 5.32 -4.42
N LEU A 30 -8.84 4.21 -5.00
CA LEU A 30 -7.92 3.11 -5.33
C LEU A 30 -7.00 3.52 -6.48
N LEU A 31 -5.74 3.11 -6.39
CA LEU A 31 -4.75 3.36 -7.43
C LEU A 31 -4.82 2.24 -8.47
N SER A 32 -4.64 2.62 -9.73
CA SER A 32 -4.56 1.71 -10.87
C SER A 32 -3.11 1.37 -11.19
N GLU A 33 -2.89 0.32 -11.99
CA GLU A 33 -1.56 -0.02 -12.52
C GLU A 33 -0.88 1.16 -13.23
N LYS A 34 -1.66 2.04 -13.87
CA LYS A 34 -1.12 3.25 -14.50
C LYS A 34 -0.54 4.21 -13.46
N ASP A 35 -1.21 4.37 -12.32
CA ASP A 35 -0.74 5.24 -11.22
C ASP A 35 0.55 4.68 -10.61
N TYR A 36 0.59 3.36 -10.37
CA TYR A 36 1.78 2.66 -9.89
C TYR A 36 2.95 2.78 -10.86
N GLY A 37 2.71 2.59 -12.17
CA GLY A 37 3.74 2.75 -13.19
C GLY A 37 4.27 4.19 -13.29
N ALA A 38 3.38 5.19 -13.18
CA ALA A 38 3.78 6.60 -13.20
C ALA A 38 4.60 6.98 -11.96
N ALA A 39 4.16 6.56 -10.76
CA ALA A 39 4.88 6.81 -9.52
C ALA A 39 6.24 6.08 -9.49
N GLY A 40 6.29 4.83 -9.96
CA GLY A 40 7.53 4.06 -10.06
C GLY A 40 8.55 4.70 -11.01
N LEU A 41 8.10 5.18 -12.18
CA LEU A 41 8.98 5.91 -13.10
C LEU A 41 9.48 7.22 -12.48
N ALA A 42 8.61 7.98 -11.82
CA ALA A 42 8.98 9.23 -11.17
C ALA A 42 10.00 9.00 -10.04
N ALA A 43 9.79 7.97 -9.20
CA ALA A 43 10.73 7.59 -8.16
C ALA A 43 12.08 7.14 -8.75
N HIS A 44 12.05 6.34 -9.83
CA HIS A 44 13.27 5.89 -10.51
C HIS A 44 14.08 7.08 -11.05
N LEU A 45 13.42 8.07 -11.66
CA LEU A 45 14.08 9.27 -12.15
C LEU A 45 14.66 10.12 -11.01
N ALA A 46 13.95 10.27 -9.90
CA ALA A 46 14.43 11.02 -8.73
C ALA A 46 15.67 10.38 -8.07
N PHE A 47 15.85 9.07 -8.22
CA PHE A 47 16.97 8.31 -7.66
C PHE A 47 17.98 7.85 -8.71
N ALA A 48 17.90 8.33 -9.95
CA ALA A 48 18.72 7.84 -11.07
C ALA A 48 20.24 7.96 -10.81
N ASP A 49 20.65 9.03 -10.13
CA ASP A 49 22.06 9.31 -9.81
C ASP A 49 22.43 8.93 -8.36
N VAL A 50 21.54 8.22 -7.65
CA VAL A 50 21.76 7.81 -6.26
C VAL A 50 22.26 6.37 -6.22
N GLU A 51 23.41 6.16 -5.59
CA GLU A 51 23.93 4.80 -5.38
C GLU A 51 22.97 3.97 -4.52
N LEU A 52 22.65 2.75 -4.98
CA LEU A 52 21.77 1.84 -4.26
C LEU A 52 22.50 1.19 -3.09
N THR A 53 22.08 1.58 -1.90
CA THR A 53 22.52 1.10 -0.59
C THR A 53 21.25 0.77 0.22
N PRO A 54 21.36 0.04 1.35
CA PRO A 54 20.20 -0.19 2.21
C PRO A 54 19.49 1.11 2.61
N THR A 55 20.26 2.16 2.95
CA THR A 55 19.71 3.47 3.34
C THR A 55 18.99 4.17 2.18
N SER A 56 19.59 4.20 0.98
CA SER A 56 18.95 4.83 -0.18
C SER A 56 17.75 4.01 -0.69
N GLY A 57 17.74 2.69 -0.47
CA GLY A 57 16.57 1.85 -0.69
C GLY A 57 15.39 2.24 0.19
N GLU A 58 15.62 2.47 1.50
CA GLU A 58 14.56 2.95 2.39
C GLU A 58 14.04 4.34 2.00
N LEU A 59 14.93 5.23 1.55
CA LEU A 59 14.56 6.54 1.04
C LEU A 59 13.72 6.45 -0.24
N TYR A 60 14.09 5.54 -1.16
CA TYR A 60 13.33 5.27 -2.38
C TYR A 60 11.92 4.78 -2.06
N GLU A 61 11.79 3.77 -1.21
CA GLU A 61 10.49 3.22 -0.81
C GLU A 61 9.61 4.26 -0.14
N ARG A 62 10.21 5.11 0.72
CA ARG A 62 9.50 6.20 1.36
C ARG A 62 9.00 7.24 0.34
N HIS A 63 9.84 7.61 -0.61
CA HIS A 63 9.49 8.57 -1.67
C HIS A 63 8.42 8.02 -2.61
N LEU A 64 8.52 6.74 -2.99
CA LEU A 64 7.49 6.06 -3.78
C LEU A 64 6.15 6.04 -3.04
N ALA A 65 6.15 5.75 -1.74
CA ALA A 65 4.93 5.81 -0.93
C ALA A 65 4.33 7.22 -0.89
N ASP A 66 5.15 8.28 -0.86
CA ASP A 66 4.68 9.67 -0.93
C ASP A 66 4.05 10.00 -2.28
N LEU A 67 4.67 9.59 -3.39
CA LEU A 67 4.12 9.77 -4.74
C LEU A 67 2.77 9.07 -4.91
N LEU A 68 2.64 7.85 -4.38
CA LEU A 68 1.39 7.08 -4.45
C LEU A 68 0.30 7.72 -3.58
N LEU A 69 0.63 8.12 -2.36
CA LEU A 69 -0.32 8.73 -1.45
C LEU A 69 -0.83 10.09 -1.97
N ALA A 70 0.06 10.91 -2.55
CA ALA A 70 -0.31 12.18 -3.18
C ALA A 70 -1.35 11.98 -4.29
N GLN A 71 -1.24 10.91 -5.07
CA GLN A 71 -2.21 10.56 -6.10
C GLN A 71 -3.51 9.96 -5.57
N ALA A 72 -3.47 9.31 -4.40
CA ALA A 72 -4.60 8.62 -3.80
C ALA A 72 -5.53 9.56 -3.04
N VAL A 73 -5.00 10.64 -2.45
CA VAL A 73 -5.76 11.61 -1.64
C VAL A 73 -6.35 12.67 -2.56
N LEU A 74 -7.68 12.72 -2.61
CA LEU A 74 -8.47 13.63 -3.42
C LEU A 74 -9.25 14.63 -2.55
N ASP A 75 -9.44 15.81 -3.12
CA ASP A 75 -10.39 16.78 -2.63
C ASP A 75 -11.83 16.27 -2.91
N PRO A 76 -12.72 16.25 -1.92
CA PRO A 76 -14.05 15.66 -2.05
C PRO A 76 -14.98 16.45 -2.98
N GLU A 77 -14.77 17.76 -3.16
CA GLU A 77 -15.61 18.62 -3.98
C GLU A 77 -15.20 18.55 -5.45
N THR A 78 -13.89 18.58 -5.71
CA THR A 78 -13.34 18.64 -7.07
C THR A 78 -12.98 17.27 -7.64
N GLY A 79 -12.77 16.27 -6.78
CA GLY A 79 -12.31 14.93 -7.17
C GLY A 79 -10.87 14.90 -7.70
N LYS A 80 -10.10 15.97 -7.50
CA LYS A 80 -8.70 16.11 -7.93
C LYS A 80 -7.74 15.80 -6.78
N PRO A 81 -6.50 15.40 -7.07
CA PRO A 81 -5.48 15.25 -6.03
C PRO A 81 -5.34 16.50 -5.16
N VAL A 82 -5.29 16.33 -3.85
CA VAL A 82 -5.07 17.44 -2.90
C VAL A 82 -3.63 17.92 -2.95
N PHE A 83 -2.71 16.98 -3.20
CA PHE A 83 -1.29 17.24 -3.31
C PHE A 83 -0.87 17.10 -4.78
N GLU A 84 -0.25 18.14 -5.32
CA GLU A 84 0.29 18.20 -6.67
C GLU A 84 1.59 17.39 -6.79
N SER A 85 2.29 17.17 -5.68
CA SER A 85 3.56 16.41 -5.64
C SER A 85 3.78 15.71 -4.29
N ALA A 86 4.73 14.76 -4.27
CA ALA A 86 5.21 14.13 -3.04
C ALA A 86 5.84 15.14 -2.07
N ASP A 87 6.51 16.18 -2.58
CA ASP A 87 7.12 17.22 -1.75
C ASP A 87 6.06 18.06 -1.05
N GLN A 88 5.01 18.47 -1.78
CA GLN A 88 3.90 19.22 -1.18
C GLN A 88 3.21 18.39 -0.07
N LEU A 89 3.04 17.08 -0.29
CA LEU A 89 2.52 16.18 0.73
C LEU A 89 3.42 16.15 1.97
N ALA A 90 4.74 16.01 1.78
CA ALA A 90 5.71 15.94 2.87
C ALA A 90 5.84 17.26 3.64
N GLU A 91 5.63 18.40 2.99
CA GLU A 91 5.61 19.74 3.62
C GLU A 91 4.30 20.02 4.37
N THR A 92 3.18 19.48 3.88
CA THR A 92 1.85 19.76 4.43
C THR A 92 1.50 18.85 5.60
N LEU A 93 1.83 17.55 5.49
CA LEU A 93 1.42 16.55 6.47
C LEU A 93 2.51 16.33 7.52
N THR A 94 2.08 16.28 8.78
CA THR A 94 2.91 15.69 9.83
C THR A 94 3.11 14.20 9.59
N ARG A 95 4.14 13.63 10.22
CA ARG A 95 4.42 12.19 10.14
C ARG A 95 3.23 11.33 10.58
N GLU A 96 2.54 11.72 11.65
CA GLU A 96 1.41 10.96 12.19
C GLU A 96 0.21 11.00 11.25
N GLN A 97 -0.10 12.17 10.69
CA GLN A 97 -1.17 12.32 9.69
C GLN A 97 -0.90 11.49 8.43
N LYS A 98 0.35 11.47 7.94
CA LYS A 98 0.73 10.62 6.81
C LYS A 98 0.51 9.13 7.12
N VAL A 99 0.95 8.67 8.31
CA VAL A 99 0.79 7.27 8.73
C VAL A 99 -0.70 6.91 8.80
N PHE A 100 -1.52 7.78 9.38
CA PHE A 100 -2.96 7.58 9.45
C PHE A 100 -3.59 7.43 8.05
N LEU A 101 -3.28 8.33 7.11
CA LEU A 101 -3.82 8.24 5.75
C LEU A 101 -3.36 6.97 5.00
N LEU A 102 -2.12 6.53 5.23
CA LEU A 102 -1.62 5.27 4.68
C LEU A 102 -2.39 4.07 5.21
N ASP A 103 -2.66 4.03 6.52
CA ASP A 103 -3.40 2.93 7.14
C ASP A 103 -4.85 2.88 6.64
N GLU A 104 -5.52 4.03 6.51
CA GLU A 104 -6.86 4.15 5.91
C GLU A 104 -6.87 3.68 4.45
N TYR A 105 -5.88 4.09 3.65
CA TYR A 105 -5.75 3.64 2.26
C TYR A 105 -5.57 2.12 2.16
N LEU A 106 -4.65 1.55 2.94
CA LEU A 106 -4.38 0.11 2.92
C LEU A 106 -5.57 -0.71 3.44
N GLY A 107 -6.36 -0.16 4.35
CA GLY A 107 -7.64 -0.73 4.76
C GLY A 107 -8.65 -0.73 3.62
N PHE A 108 -8.82 0.42 2.97
CA PHE A 108 -9.71 0.58 1.83
C PHE A 108 -9.34 -0.33 0.64
N GLU A 109 -8.05 -0.40 0.27
CA GLU A 109 -7.57 -1.29 -0.78
C GLU A 109 -7.85 -2.77 -0.45
N ARG A 110 -7.70 -3.16 0.81
CA ARG A 110 -7.98 -4.53 1.27
C ARG A 110 -9.44 -4.94 1.12
N ASP A 111 -10.37 -3.99 1.16
CA ASP A 111 -11.80 -4.28 0.98
C ASP A 111 -12.18 -4.59 -0.47
N TYR A 112 -11.33 -4.19 -1.41
CA TYR A 112 -11.51 -4.34 -2.86
C TYR A 112 -10.50 -5.31 -3.49
N SER A 113 -9.45 -5.69 -2.75
CA SER A 113 -8.45 -6.64 -3.23
C SER A 113 -9.04 -8.05 -3.41
N PRO A 114 -8.86 -8.68 -4.59
CA PRO A 114 -9.21 -10.08 -4.80
C PRO A 114 -8.28 -11.03 -4.05
N THR A 115 -7.09 -10.59 -3.65
CA THR A 115 -6.08 -11.40 -2.95
C THR A 115 -6.32 -11.39 -1.44
N ARG A 116 -7.46 -11.93 -1.01
CA ARG A 116 -7.48 -12.62 0.29
C ARG A 116 -6.89 -14.01 0.07
N MET A 117 -5.62 -14.17 0.42
CA MET A 117 -5.14 -15.50 0.79
C MET A 117 -6.04 -15.95 1.94
N SER A 118 -6.77 -17.05 1.76
CA SER A 118 -7.56 -17.63 2.84
C SER A 118 -6.61 -18.02 3.98
N ASP A 119 -7.14 -18.10 5.21
CA ASP A 119 -6.34 -18.55 6.34
C ASP A 119 -5.77 -19.97 6.09
N ASP A 120 -6.55 -20.85 5.45
CA ASP A 120 -6.08 -22.17 5.03
C ASP A 120 -4.89 -22.11 4.04
N ALA A 121 -4.93 -21.17 3.09
CA ALA A 121 -3.84 -20.98 2.14
C ALA A 121 -2.60 -20.36 2.78
N PHE A 122 -2.80 -19.51 3.80
CA PHE A 122 -1.72 -18.95 4.59
C PHE A 122 -1.05 -20.00 5.48
N ASP A 123 -1.84 -20.87 6.12
CA ASP A 123 -1.32 -21.95 6.96
C ASP A 123 -0.52 -22.96 6.13
N ALA A 124 -0.98 -23.28 4.91
CA ALA A 124 -0.22 -24.10 3.97
C ALA A 124 1.12 -23.47 3.57
N LEU A 125 1.14 -22.15 3.30
CA LEU A 125 2.36 -21.41 3.00
C LEU A 125 3.31 -21.37 4.20
N LEU A 126 2.79 -21.16 5.41
CA LEU A 126 3.57 -21.15 6.64
C LEU A 126 4.23 -22.51 6.89
N ASP A 127 3.50 -23.60 6.65
CA ASP A 127 4.03 -24.96 6.76
C ASP A 127 5.08 -25.28 5.69
N GLU A 128 4.91 -24.79 4.46
CA GLU A 128 5.91 -24.90 3.40
C GLU A 128 7.20 -24.15 3.76
N VAL A 129 7.08 -22.91 4.24
CA VAL A 129 8.23 -22.09 4.65
C VAL A 129 8.99 -22.71 5.82
N LYS A 130 8.30 -23.32 6.79
CA LYS A 130 8.94 -24.05 7.90
C LYS A 130 9.77 -25.24 7.42
N LYS A 131 9.33 -25.93 6.37
CA LYS A 131 9.98 -27.14 5.84
C LYS A 131 11.09 -26.81 4.84
N THR A 132 10.87 -25.84 3.97
CA THR A 132 11.78 -25.47 2.88
C THR A 132 11.82 -23.95 2.68
N PRO A 133 12.47 -23.20 3.61
CA PRO A 133 12.43 -21.73 3.62
C PRO A 133 13.10 -21.08 2.40
N GLN A 134 14.03 -21.76 1.74
CA GLN A 134 14.77 -21.23 0.59
C GLN A 134 14.03 -21.38 -0.76
N THR A 135 13.02 -22.25 -0.85
CA THR A 135 12.30 -22.56 -2.10
C THR A 135 10.83 -22.15 -2.10
N ALA A 136 10.33 -21.65 -0.98
CA ALA A 136 8.96 -21.14 -0.91
C ALA A 136 8.80 -19.99 -1.93
N ARG A 137 7.64 -19.93 -2.60
CA ARG A 137 7.30 -18.91 -3.61
C ARG A 137 7.05 -17.53 -3.00
N LEU A 138 7.92 -17.11 -2.08
CA LEU A 138 7.85 -15.87 -1.31
C LEU A 138 7.97 -14.64 -2.22
N ASN A 139 8.75 -14.74 -3.31
CA ASN A 139 8.92 -13.66 -4.28
C ASN A 139 7.62 -13.31 -5.03
N ALA A 140 6.61 -14.20 -5.04
CA ALA A 140 5.30 -13.96 -5.63
C ALA A 140 4.22 -13.63 -4.59
N SER A 141 4.58 -13.57 -3.30
CA SER A 141 3.64 -13.29 -2.21
C SER A 141 3.47 -11.78 -2.00
N SER A 142 2.27 -11.35 -1.65
CA SER A 142 2.03 -9.93 -1.35
C SER A 142 2.80 -9.49 -0.10
N THR A 143 3.20 -8.22 -0.05
CA THR A 143 3.87 -7.61 1.12
C THR A 143 3.09 -7.83 2.43
N ALA A 144 1.75 -7.83 2.37
CA ALA A 144 0.90 -8.13 3.51
C ALA A 144 1.04 -9.59 4.00
N THR A 145 1.12 -10.55 3.07
CA THR A 145 1.35 -11.97 3.38
C THR A 145 2.72 -12.17 4.01
N LEU A 146 3.75 -11.50 3.47
CA LEU A 146 5.11 -11.56 4.00
C LEU A 146 5.20 -10.96 5.41
N LYS A 147 4.57 -9.81 5.68
CA LYS A 147 4.51 -9.21 7.02
C LYS A 147 3.79 -10.13 8.03
N ARG A 148 2.69 -10.79 7.62
CA ARG A 148 1.97 -11.77 8.46
C ARG A 148 2.85 -12.99 8.76
N LEU A 149 3.56 -13.51 7.76
CA LEU A 149 4.50 -14.62 7.89
C LEU A 149 5.63 -14.30 8.87
N VAL A 150 6.27 -13.13 8.72
CA VAL A 150 7.34 -12.65 9.61
C VAL A 150 6.85 -12.55 11.05
N ARG A 151 5.64 -12.00 11.28
CA ARG A 151 5.07 -11.89 12.64
C ARG A 151 4.84 -13.27 13.27
N CYS A 152 4.29 -14.21 12.51
CA CYS A 152 4.06 -15.59 12.99
C CYS A 152 5.38 -16.31 13.33
N LEU A 153 6.39 -16.22 12.47
CA LEU A 153 7.69 -16.84 12.71
C LEU A 153 8.44 -16.19 13.89
N ALA A 154 8.40 -14.86 13.99
CA ALA A 154 9.00 -14.14 15.12
C ALA A 154 8.34 -14.50 16.46
N SER A 155 7.01 -14.63 16.51
CA SER A 155 6.30 -15.05 17.73
C SER A 155 6.63 -16.48 18.19
N GLN A 156 7.14 -17.33 17.29
CA GLN A 156 7.59 -18.69 17.62
C GLN A 156 9.01 -18.73 18.16
N LEU A 157 9.81 -17.68 17.96
CA LEU A 157 11.17 -17.53 18.51
C LEU A 157 11.17 -16.90 19.91
N SER A 158 10.09 -16.21 20.27
CA SER A 158 9.90 -15.56 21.57
C SER A 158 9.28 -16.48 22.63
N ASN A 159 8.99 -17.73 22.27
CA ASN A 159 8.59 -18.84 23.16
C ASN A 159 9.71 -19.87 23.23
#